data_AF-A0A8J6XET8-F1
#
_entry.id   AF-A0A8J6XET8-F1
#
_cell.length_a   1.000
_cell.length_b   1.000
_cell.length_c   1.000
_cell.angle_alpha   90.00
_cell.angle_beta   90.00
_cell.angle_gamma   90.00
#
_symmetry.space_group_name_H-M   'P 1'
#
loop_
_entity.id
_entity.type
_entity.pdbx_description
1 polymer ?
#
loop_
_entity_poly.entity_id
_entity_poly.type
_entity_poly.pdbx_seq_one_letter_code
_entity_poly.pdbx_strand_id
1 'polypeptide(L)'
;MKNDFVSKGRSVSDLKAHLVLTTKYRRKAITGEMLQRLHVILEDLLVKWECKLVEFNGETDHVHLLFQYHPDLQLSTLVGNIKSTTSRRLRQEFAEHLSRFYTKDVFWNGSYFIASCGGVTITTLKQYIEAQDSPENGNSSSTPLPR
;
A
#
# COMPACT_ATOMS: atom_id res chain seq x y z
N MET A 1 -8.44 19.65 5.57
CA MET A 1 -7.83 18.31 5.43
C MET A 1 -7.86 17.65 6.79
N LYS A 2 -8.48 16.48 6.97
CA LYS A 2 -8.27 15.71 8.20
C LYS A 2 -6.81 15.26 8.20
N ASN A 3 -6.10 15.48 9.30
CA ASN A 3 -4.68 15.14 9.43
C ASN A 3 -4.51 13.62 9.49
N ASP A 4 -4.46 12.96 8.32
CA ASP A 4 -4.16 11.52 8.18
C ASP A 4 -2.66 11.20 8.34
N PHE A 5 -1.88 12.12 8.91
CA PHE A 5 -0.46 11.93 9.15
C PHE A 5 -0.22 10.87 10.23
N VAL A 6 0.70 9.95 9.97
CA VAL A 6 1.16 8.95 10.92
C VAL A 6 2.43 9.47 11.60
N SER A 7 2.39 9.59 12.93
CA SER A 7 3.57 9.92 13.74
C SER A 7 4.12 8.66 14.39
N LYS A 8 5.42 8.40 14.22
CA LYS A 8 6.13 7.28 14.84
C LYS A 8 7.57 7.68 15.17
N GLY A 9 7.94 7.55 16.45
CA GLY A 9 9.29 7.91 16.91
C GLY A 9 9.61 9.38 16.65
N ARG A 10 10.53 9.66 15.71
CA ARG A 10 10.96 11.01 15.33
C ARG A 10 10.46 11.43 13.93
N SER A 11 9.49 10.72 13.36
CA SER A 11 8.94 11.01 12.03
C SER A 11 7.44 11.28 12.09
N VAL A 12 6.98 12.14 11.19
CA VAL A 12 5.58 12.35 10.84
C VAL A 12 5.49 12.20 9.32
N SER A 13 4.64 11.32 8.83
CA SER A 13 4.59 10.99 7.40
C SER A 13 3.16 10.75 6.91
N ASP A 14 2.93 11.03 5.64
CA ASP A 14 1.76 10.55 4.92
C ASP A 14 2.21 9.82 3.65
N LEU A 15 2.67 8.57 3.82
CA LEU A 15 3.08 7.72 2.71
C LEU A 15 1.99 6.71 2.41
N LYS A 16 1.41 6.81 1.21
CA LYS A 16 0.49 5.81 0.67
C LYS A 16 1.06 5.21 -0.61
N ALA A 17 0.75 3.95 -0.85
CA ALA A 17 1.11 3.26 -2.08
C ALA A 17 -0.12 2.56 -2.68
N HIS A 18 -0.25 2.67 -4.00
CA HIS A 18 -1.18 1.88 -4.81
C HIS A 18 -0.44 0.69 -5.40
N LEU A 19 -0.83 -0.50 -4.97
CA LEU A 19 -0.32 -1.78 -5.45
C LEU A 19 -1.35 -2.45 -6.34
N VAL A 20 -0.91 -2.99 -7.48
CA VAL A 20 -1.72 -3.84 -8.35
C VAL A 20 -1.08 -5.21 -8.50
N LEU A 21 -1.86 -6.25 -8.21
CA LEU A 21 -1.48 -7.66 -8.37
C LEU A 21 -2.36 -8.30 -9.43
N THR A 22 -1.74 -9.00 -10.38
CA THR A 22 -2.46 -9.72 -11.45
C THR A 22 -2.34 -11.22 -11.23
N THR A 23 -3.38 -11.97 -11.53
CA THR A 23 -3.34 -13.43 -11.50
C THR A 23 -2.33 -13.97 -12.51
N LYS A 24 -1.83 -15.17 -12.28
CA LYS A 24 -0.89 -15.83 -13.19
C LYS A 24 -1.58 -16.01 -14.53
N TYR A 25 -0.92 -15.55 -15.61
CA TYR A 25 -1.44 -15.54 -16.98
C TYR A 25 -2.72 -14.70 -17.17
N ARG A 26 -3.04 -13.77 -16.25
CA ARG A 26 -4.29 -12.98 -16.25
C ARG A 26 -5.54 -13.84 -16.44
N ARG A 27 -5.56 -15.01 -15.80
CA ARG A 27 -6.77 -15.85 -15.77
C ARG A 27 -7.82 -15.16 -14.91
N LYS A 28 -9.06 -15.16 -15.39
CA LYS A 28 -10.25 -14.64 -14.68
C LYS A 28 -10.68 -15.59 -13.54
N ALA A 29 -9.78 -15.82 -12.59
CA ALA A 29 -9.92 -16.82 -11.53
C ALA A 29 -10.53 -16.26 -10.23
N ILE A 30 -10.54 -14.94 -10.04
CA ILE A 30 -11.04 -14.29 -8.82
C ILE A 30 -12.56 -14.22 -8.87
N THR A 31 -13.21 -14.79 -7.86
CA THR A 31 -14.66 -14.67 -7.62
C THR A 31 -14.95 -13.58 -6.58
N GLY A 32 -16.22 -13.18 -6.43
CA GLY A 32 -16.63 -12.24 -5.39
C GLY A 32 -16.31 -12.73 -3.97
N GLU A 33 -16.50 -14.02 -3.71
CA GLU A 33 -16.15 -14.65 -2.43
C GLU A 33 -14.64 -14.61 -2.16
N MET A 34 -13.83 -14.93 -3.18
CA MET A 34 -12.38 -14.83 -3.08
C MET A 34 -11.91 -13.39 -2.85
N LEU A 35 -12.59 -12.41 -3.46
CA LEU A 35 -12.27 -10.99 -3.26
C LEU A 35 -12.56 -10.53 -1.84
N GLN A 36 -13.73 -10.89 -1.29
CA GLN A 36 -14.06 -10.65 0.11
C GLN A 36 -13.06 -11.32 1.05
N ARG A 37 -12.66 -12.55 0.72
CA ARG A 37 -11.67 -13.27 1.51
C ARG A 37 -10.29 -12.63 1.47
N LEU A 38 -9.86 -12.16 0.30
CA LEU A 38 -8.63 -11.39 0.14
C LEU A 38 -8.64 -10.13 1.00
N HIS A 39 -9.76 -9.39 1.03
CA HIS A 39 -9.89 -8.18 1.87
C HIS A 39 -9.54 -8.50 3.33
N VAL A 40 -10.18 -9.52 3.92
CA VAL A 40 -9.94 -9.93 5.31
C VAL A 40 -8.48 -10.35 5.54
N ILE A 41 -7.90 -11.14 4.64
CA ILE A 41 -6.50 -11.59 4.75
C ILE A 41 -5.54 -10.39 4.69
N LEU A 42 -5.80 -9.44 3.80
CA LEU A 42 -4.96 -8.27 3.59
C LEU A 42 -5.04 -7.29 4.75
N GLU A 43 -6.23 -7.07 5.30
CA GLU A 43 -6.44 -6.25 6.50
C GLU A 43 -5.64 -6.81 7.68
N ASP A 44 -5.81 -8.11 7.98
CA ASP A 44 -5.04 -8.81 9.03
C ASP A 44 -3.53 -8.76 8.81
N LEU A 45 -3.09 -8.91 7.56
CA LEU A 45 -1.68 -8.93 7.22
C LEU A 45 -1.07 -7.55 7.35
N LEU A 46 -1.72 -6.51 6.82
CA LEU A 46 -1.21 -5.14 6.84
C LEU A 46 -1.09 -4.61 8.27
N VAL A 47 -2.04 -4.92 9.16
CA VAL A 47 -1.94 -4.58 10.59
C VAL A 47 -0.66 -5.14 11.22
N LYS A 48 -0.30 -6.39 10.91
CA LYS A 48 0.94 -7.03 11.42
C LYS A 48 2.22 -6.39 10.88
N TRP A 49 2.11 -5.75 9.72
CA TRP A 49 3.17 -4.96 9.11
C TRP A 49 3.12 -3.49 9.50
N GLU A 50 2.29 -3.13 10.50
CA GLU A 50 2.05 -1.75 10.94
C GLU A 50 1.64 -0.82 9.80
N CYS A 51 0.96 -1.38 8.82
CA CYS A 51 0.36 -0.67 7.68
C CYS A 51 -1.14 -0.58 7.89
N LYS A 52 -1.75 0.45 7.28
CA LYS A 52 -3.21 0.62 7.27
C LYS A 52 -3.73 0.38 5.86
N LEU A 53 -4.64 -0.58 5.71
CA LEU A 53 -5.40 -0.72 4.47
C LEU A 53 -6.35 0.48 4.36
N VAL A 54 -6.24 1.24 3.27
CA VAL A 54 -7.08 2.42 3.01
C VAL A 54 -8.25 2.05 2.13
N GLU A 55 -7.98 1.33 1.04
CA GLU A 55 -9.00 0.88 0.09
C GLU A 55 -8.55 -0.42 -0.59
N PHE A 56 -9.50 -1.30 -0.89
CA PHE A 56 -9.22 -2.55 -1.60
C PHE A 56 -10.38 -2.94 -2.50
N ASN A 57 -10.07 -3.19 -3.77
CA ASN A 57 -11.03 -3.75 -4.70
C ASN A 57 -10.30 -4.51 -5.81
N GLY A 58 -11.03 -5.17 -6.71
CA GLY A 58 -10.44 -5.85 -7.84
C GLY A 58 -11.46 -6.35 -8.84
N GLU A 59 -10.92 -6.91 -9.92
CA GLU A 59 -11.68 -7.59 -10.96
C GLU A 59 -11.33 -9.09 -10.97
N THR A 60 -11.86 -9.81 -11.96
CA THR A 60 -11.71 -11.27 -12.06
C THR A 60 -10.27 -11.74 -12.27
N ASP A 61 -9.34 -10.88 -12.71
CA ASP A 61 -7.95 -11.24 -13.01
C ASP A 61 -6.89 -10.37 -12.30
N HIS A 62 -7.30 -9.38 -11.49
CA HIS A 62 -6.39 -8.51 -10.77
C HIS A 62 -7.02 -7.81 -9.56
N VAL A 63 -6.19 -7.34 -8.63
CA VAL A 63 -6.61 -6.60 -7.44
C VAL A 63 -5.79 -5.33 -7.23
N HIS A 64 -6.43 -4.32 -6.65
CA HIS A 64 -5.91 -3.01 -6.30
C HIS A 64 -5.92 -2.84 -4.79
N LEU A 65 -4.78 -2.47 -4.22
CA LEU A 65 -4.64 -2.13 -2.80
C LEU A 65 -4.14 -0.70 -2.70
N LEU A 66 -4.83 0.14 -1.95
CA LEU A 66 -4.29 1.40 -1.45
C LEU A 66 -4.00 1.21 0.04
N PHE A 67 -2.75 1.39 0.45
CA PHE A 67 -2.37 1.26 1.85
C PHE A 67 -1.40 2.35 2.28
N GLN A 68 -1.48 2.73 3.55
CA GLN A 68 -0.57 3.66 4.20
C GLN A 68 0.51 2.87 4.94
N TYR A 69 1.76 3.34 4.86
CA TYR A 69 2.93 2.64 5.42
C TYR A 69 3.95 3.62 6.03
N HIS A 70 4.86 3.09 6.85
CA HIS A 70 5.94 3.86 7.47
C HIS A 70 7.18 3.94 6.54
N PRO A 71 7.95 5.06 6.52
CA PRO A 71 9.13 5.21 5.66
C PRO A 71 10.16 4.07 5.72
N ASP A 72 10.34 3.47 6.89
CA ASP A 72 11.32 2.39 7.11
C ASP A 72 10.91 1.04 6.49
N LEU A 73 9.68 0.95 5.95
CA LEU A 73 9.16 -0.29 5.38
C LEU A 73 9.74 -0.57 4.00
N GLN A 74 10.36 -1.74 3.85
CA GLN A 74 10.76 -2.24 2.54
C GLN A 74 9.56 -2.80 1.76
N LEU A 75 9.02 -1.99 0.84
CA LEU A 75 7.83 -2.33 0.05
C LEU A 75 7.95 -3.65 -0.72
N SER A 76 9.11 -3.96 -1.30
CA SER A 76 9.32 -5.22 -2.04
C SER A 76 9.11 -6.45 -1.16
N THR A 77 9.57 -6.39 0.09
CA THR A 77 9.42 -7.47 1.08
C THR A 77 7.97 -7.61 1.53
N LEU A 78 7.28 -6.49 1.79
CA LEU A 78 5.84 -6.50 2.07
C LEU A 78 5.05 -7.14 0.91
N VAL A 79 5.30 -6.71 -0.33
CA VAL A 79 4.62 -7.26 -1.53
C VAL A 79 4.89 -8.75 -1.67
N GLY A 80 6.12 -9.20 -1.40
CA GLY A 80 6.46 -10.62 -1.37
C GLY A 80 5.61 -11.40 -0.36
N ASN A 81 5.47 -10.89 0.87
CA ASN A 81 4.65 -11.52 1.90
C ASN A 81 3.14 -11.49 1.57
N ILE A 82 2.64 -10.36 1.04
CA ILE A 82 1.25 -10.26 0.55
C ILE A 82 0.98 -11.38 -0.47
N LYS A 83 1.81 -11.50 -1.50
CA LYS A 83 1.61 -12.49 -2.57
C LYS A 83 1.71 -13.92 -2.07
N SER A 84 2.69 -14.23 -1.22
CA SER A 84 2.89 -15.58 -0.70
C SER A 84 1.76 -16.01 0.24
N THR A 85 1.38 -15.14 1.18
CA THR A 85 0.33 -15.42 2.17
C THR A 85 -1.04 -15.57 1.51
N THR A 86 -1.41 -14.63 0.63
CA THR A 86 -2.70 -14.68 -0.07
C THR A 86 -2.78 -15.85 -1.06
N SER A 87 -1.71 -16.13 -1.82
CA SER A 87 -1.66 -17.30 -2.72
C SER A 87 -1.85 -18.60 -1.95
N ARG A 88 -1.18 -18.77 -0.81
CA ARG A 88 -1.32 -19.98 0.02
C ARG A 88 -2.74 -20.14 0.55
N ARG A 89 -3.30 -19.09 1.16
CA ARG A 89 -4.65 -19.17 1.74
C ARG A 89 -5.72 -19.41 0.69
N LEU A 90 -5.67 -18.70 -0.45
CA LEU A 90 -6.64 -18.91 -1.52
C LEU A 90 -6.56 -20.32 -2.11
N ARG A 91 -5.35 -20.86 -2.31
CA ARG A 91 -5.20 -22.24 -2.80
C ARG A 91 -5.70 -23.30 -1.81
N GLN A 92 -5.62 -23.02 -0.51
CA GLN A 92 -6.14 -23.93 0.52
C GLN A 92 -7.67 -23.86 0.60
N GLU A 93 -8.23 -22.65 0.59
CA GLU A 93 -9.66 -22.41 0.81
C GLU A 93 -10.51 -22.62 -0.47
N PHE A 94 -9.94 -22.39 -1.66
CA PHE A 94 -10.63 -22.46 -2.95
C PHE A 94 -9.99 -23.46 -3.93
N ALA A 95 -9.41 -24.54 -3.42
CA ALA A 95 -8.65 -25.53 -4.20
C ALA A 95 -9.45 -26.08 -5.40
N GLU A 96 -10.72 -26.43 -5.19
CA GLU A 96 -11.59 -27.03 -6.21
C GLU A 96 -11.89 -26.06 -7.36
N HIS A 97 -12.08 -24.78 -7.06
CA HIS A 97 -12.27 -23.75 -8.07
C HIS A 97 -10.98 -23.45 -8.83
N LEU A 98 -9.86 -23.33 -8.11
CA LEU A 98 -8.57 -22.97 -8.69
C LEU A 98 -7.93 -24.07 -9.54
N SER A 99 -8.25 -25.34 -9.29
CA SER A 99 -7.77 -26.47 -10.11
C SER A 99 -8.22 -26.38 -11.58
N ARG A 100 -9.30 -25.64 -11.85
CA ARG A 100 -9.82 -25.36 -13.20
C ARG A 100 -8.94 -24.37 -13.98
N PHE A 101 -8.12 -23.58 -13.28
CA PHE A 101 -7.27 -22.54 -13.88
C PHE A 101 -5.78 -22.89 -13.85
N TYR A 102 -5.34 -23.61 -12.82
CA TYR A 102 -3.92 -23.87 -12.55
C TYR A 102 -3.66 -25.34 -12.18
N THR A 103 -2.70 -25.95 -12.85
CA THR A 103 -2.19 -27.29 -12.52
C THR A 103 -0.98 -27.27 -11.56
N LYS A 104 -0.41 -26.09 -11.35
CA LYS A 104 0.74 -25.85 -10.45
C LYS A 104 0.31 -24.97 -9.29
N ASP A 105 1.11 -24.98 -8.22
CA ASP A 105 0.95 -24.15 -7.03
C ASP A 105 1.28 -22.66 -7.27
N VAL A 106 0.50 -22.02 -8.13
CA VAL A 106 0.64 -20.61 -8.51
C VAL A 106 -0.70 -19.91 -8.43
N PHE A 107 -0.68 -18.62 -8.13
CA PHE A 107 -1.89 -17.79 -8.16
C PHE A 107 -1.61 -16.41 -8.74
N TRP A 108 -0.58 -15.73 -8.25
CA TRP A 108 -0.16 -14.42 -8.76
C TRP A 108 0.85 -14.51 -9.90
N ASN A 109 0.86 -13.50 -10.76
CA ASN A 109 1.98 -13.21 -11.63
C ASN A 109 3.25 -12.90 -10.81
N GLY A 110 4.44 -13.13 -11.36
CA GLY A 110 5.71 -12.81 -10.71
C GLY A 110 5.92 -11.30 -10.56
N SER A 111 5.52 -10.52 -11.57
CA SER A 111 5.56 -9.06 -11.52
C SER A 111 4.42 -8.46 -10.69
N TYR A 112 4.54 -7.18 -10.37
CA TYR A 112 3.52 -6.35 -9.74
C TYR A 112 3.75 -4.89 -10.14
N PHE A 113 2.73 -4.06 -10.01
CA PHE A 113 2.84 -2.62 -10.17
C PHE A 113 2.70 -1.95 -8.80
N ILE A 114 3.53 -0.94 -8.53
CA ILE A 114 3.40 -0.11 -7.33
C ILE A 114 3.66 1.35 -7.69
N ALA A 115 2.81 2.25 -7.20
CA ALA A 115 2.97 3.68 -7.33
C ALA A 115 2.78 4.36 -5.98
N SER A 116 3.54 5.43 -5.72
CA SER A 116 3.29 6.30 -4.58
C SER A 116 2.00 7.10 -4.82
N CYS A 117 1.26 7.33 -3.74
CA CYS A 117 0.05 8.13 -3.74
C CYS A 117 0.18 9.19 -2.64
N GLY A 118 0.14 10.47 -3.01
CA GLY A 118 0.31 11.57 -2.06
C GLY A 118 -0.17 12.87 -2.68
N GLY A 119 -1.09 13.55 -1.99
CA GLY A 119 -1.85 14.69 -2.50
C GLY A 119 -1.13 16.04 -2.43
N VAL A 120 0.16 16.08 -2.08
CA VAL A 120 0.92 17.32 -2.22
C VAL A 120 1.47 17.34 -3.63
N THR A 121 0.83 18.11 -4.51
CA THR A 121 1.38 18.35 -5.85
C THR A 121 2.80 18.87 -5.70
N ILE A 122 3.69 18.55 -6.64
CA ILE A 122 5.07 19.09 -6.64
C ILE A 122 5.03 20.61 -6.50
N THR A 123 4.03 21.27 -7.10
CA THR A 123 3.80 22.71 -6.99
C THR A 123 3.51 23.16 -5.56
N THR A 124 2.63 22.45 -4.84
CA THR A 124 2.33 22.76 -3.43
C THR A 124 3.54 22.52 -2.52
N LEU A 125 4.34 21.46 -2.78
CA LEU A 125 5.60 21.24 -2.06
C LEU A 125 6.60 22.36 -2.32
N LYS A 126 6.75 22.79 -3.58
CA LYS A 126 7.63 23.91 -3.95
C LYS A 126 7.24 25.19 -3.24
N GLN A 127 5.97 25.56 -3.29
CA GLN A 127 5.46 26.74 -2.59
C GLN A 127 5.68 26.65 -1.08
N TYR A 128 5.47 25.48 -0.48
CA TYR A 128 5.74 25.26 0.94
C TYR A 128 7.22 25.46 1.27
N ILE A 129 8.14 24.93 0.46
CA ILE A 129 9.59 25.08 0.62
C ILE A 129 10.02 26.54 0.44
N GLU A 130 9.50 27.23 -0.58
CA GLU A 130 9.77 28.65 -0.87
C GLU A 130 9.26 29.57 0.25
N ALA A 131 8.17 29.17 0.92
CA ALA A 131 7.61 29.88 2.06
C ALA A 131 8.25 29.53 3.41
N GLN A 132 9.22 28.59 3.46
CA GLN A 132 9.98 28.36 4.68
C GLN A 132 11.02 29.46 4.87
N ASP A 133 11.06 30.03 6.07
CA ASP A 133 12.12 30.95 6.46
C ASP A 133 13.47 30.22 6.36
N SER A 134 14.32 30.71 5.45
CA SER A 134 15.72 30.30 5.44
C SER A 134 16.41 30.99 6.62
N PRO A 135 17.25 30.29 7.40
CA PRO A 135 18.05 30.95 8.42
C PRO A 135 18.85 32.06 7.75
N GLU A 136 18.58 33.31 8.12
CA GLU A 136 19.48 34.39 7.75
C GLU A 136 20.83 34.08 8.37
N ASN A 137 21.91 34.25 7.60
CA ASN A 137 23.26 34.25 8.15
C ASN A 137 23.38 35.43 9.14
N GLY A 138 22.96 35.20 10.39
CA GLY A 138 23.10 36.08 11.54
C GLY A 138 22.58 37.50 11.36
N ASN A 139 21.32 37.76 11.74
CA ASN A 139 21.04 38.64 12.88
C ASN A 139 19.57 38.59 13.35
N SER A 140 19.39 37.96 14.52
CA SER A 140 18.37 38.18 15.55
C SER A 140 16.98 38.73 15.18
N SER A 141 15.93 37.95 15.39
CA SER A 141 15.04 38.09 16.56
C SER A 141 13.90 37.08 16.51
N SER A 142 13.63 36.45 17.64
CA SER A 142 12.76 35.28 17.82
C SER A 142 11.27 35.65 17.88
N THR A 143 10.43 34.94 17.10
CA THR A 143 9.01 34.77 17.40
C THR A 143 8.60 33.30 17.17
N PRO A 144 7.85 32.62 18.06
CA PRO A 144 7.54 31.20 17.90
C PRO A 144 6.28 30.93 17.06
N LEU A 145 6.29 29.80 16.33
CA LEU A 145 5.20 29.26 15.51
C LEU A 145 3.99 28.79 16.35
N PRO A 146 2.77 28.76 15.76
CA PRO A 146 1.58 28.22 16.41
C PRO A 146 1.58 26.68 16.41
N ARG A 147 1.03 26.10 17.48
CA ARG A 147 0.85 24.65 17.67
C ARG A 147 -0.23 24.06 16.77
#